data_AF-A0A959M529-F1
#
_entry.id   AF-A0A959M529-F1
#
_cell.length_a   1.000
_cell.length_b   1.000
_cell.length_c   1.000
_cell.angle_alpha   90.00
_cell.angle_beta   90.00
_cell.angle_gamma   90.00
#
_symmetry.space_group_name_H-M   'P 1'
#
loop_
_entity.id
_entity.type
_entity.pdbx_description
1 polymer ?
#
loop_
_entity_poly.entity_id
_entity_poly.type
_entity_poly.pdbx_seq_one_letter_code
_entity_poly.pdbx_strand_id
1 'polypeptide(L)'
;MRLLFLLLLGLSATQMVAQDCIGGQLYSQEAYLYGRFEVAMKSAEGSGVVSSFFLYNLDSNCNWPDENNELDIEMTGNTADLYFTTHYPGPWYFTDIYTPAFNPHNAIHDYAFEWEPGIVRWFVDGVLVNVQDQSFVDDLIHPMRIMMNLWAAEAVTWVGPWDPSIMPVSATYDYVRYYAYTPGNGTTGTGNNFSPIWEDNFDGFDSSRWVIEQDGGFNGNYCRFRQSSVNWTNGQMIFQLEEEPNNPESIPVTFSVNTESLSLLPGDIINLNGSFNNWCGNCMPMTQNGDIWSRTINLEPGTYEFLFAKNLWEETGGAPLSSSCDFVPCDEYGNYGFIVVAGSNPITLETPCWATCTNCNIISGTEEFENNSNKQVLKIYDLLGREVLPVAGQVLFFLYDDGTVEKKVFLNN
;
A
#
# COMPACT_ATOMS: atom_id res chain seq x y z
N MET A 1 42.37 20.05 20.46
CA MET A 1 42.29 20.85 21.69
C MET A 1 41.05 21.73 21.62
N ARG A 2 39.99 21.36 22.36
CA ARG A 2 38.79 22.15 22.73
C ARG A 2 37.87 22.58 21.56
N LEU A 3 36.54 22.60 21.65
CA LEU A 3 35.63 22.67 22.79
C LEU A 3 34.41 21.74 22.62
N LEU A 4 34.05 21.10 23.73
CA LEU A 4 32.77 20.49 24.05
C LEU A 4 31.75 21.61 24.31
N PHE A 5 30.59 21.60 23.66
CA PHE A 5 29.40 22.33 24.13
C PHE A 5 28.38 21.29 24.61
N LEU A 6 28.33 21.07 25.93
CA LEU A 6 27.16 20.49 26.58
C LEU A 6 26.09 21.57 26.59
N LEU A 7 25.01 21.35 25.84
CA LEU A 7 23.75 22.06 26.04
C LEU A 7 22.82 21.12 26.83
N LEU A 8 22.77 21.32 28.15
CA LEU A 8 21.70 20.80 28.99
C LEU A 8 20.46 21.65 28.68
N LEU A 9 19.53 21.14 27.86
CA LEU A 9 18.16 21.64 27.82
C LEU A 9 17.33 20.76 28.76
N GLY A 10 16.85 21.39 29.85
CA GLY A 10 15.97 20.75 30.80
C GLY A 10 14.66 20.34 30.14
N LEU A 11 14.16 19.16 30.51
CA LEU A 11 12.80 18.72 30.20
C LEU A 11 11.80 19.73 30.79
N SER A 12 11.28 20.63 29.95
CA SER A 12 9.94 21.16 30.13
C SER A 12 8.98 20.18 29.47
N ALA A 13 8.38 19.30 30.27
CA ALA A 13 7.24 18.50 29.86
C ALA A 13 6.04 19.43 29.68
N THR A 14 5.96 20.09 28.52
CA THR A 14 4.67 20.51 27.99
C THR A 14 3.96 19.23 27.60
N GLN A 15 2.92 18.86 28.33
CA GLN A 15 1.93 17.88 27.86
C GLN A 15 1.42 18.39 26.51
N MET A 16 1.97 17.85 25.43
CA MET A 16 1.30 17.87 24.13
C MET A 16 0.04 17.04 24.36
N VAL A 17 -1.13 17.68 24.27
CA VAL A 17 -2.36 16.93 24.07
C VAL A 17 -2.15 16.18 22.76
N ALA A 18 -2.09 14.86 22.80
CA ALA A 18 -2.11 14.06 21.59
C ALA A 18 -3.42 14.41 20.88
N GLN A 19 -3.34 15.18 19.81
CA GLN A 19 -4.46 15.34 18.89
C GLN A 19 -4.24 14.32 17.78
N ASP A 20 -4.91 13.18 17.92
CA ASP A 20 -5.03 12.22 16.83
C ASP A 20 -6.03 12.82 15.83
N CYS A 21 -5.56 13.09 14.62
CA CYS A 21 -6.37 13.58 13.51
C CYS A 21 -6.39 12.54 12.39
N ILE A 22 -7.40 12.62 11.53
CA ILE A 22 -7.58 11.73 10.39
C ILE A 22 -7.60 12.51 9.09
N GLY A 23 -6.93 11.98 8.07
CA GLY A 23 -6.91 12.47 6.70
C GLY A 23 -7.29 11.36 5.71
N GLY A 24 -7.39 11.71 4.43
CA GLY A 24 -7.75 10.76 3.37
C GLY A 24 -6.55 10.44 2.48
N GLN A 25 -6.46 9.18 2.03
CA GLN A 25 -5.56 8.76 0.95
C GLN A 25 -6.27 7.76 0.03
N LEU A 26 -6.05 7.93 -1.28
CA LEU A 26 -6.53 7.06 -2.34
C LEU A 26 -5.39 6.76 -3.29
N TYR A 27 -5.30 5.52 -3.79
CA TYR A 27 -4.33 5.15 -4.81
C TYR A 27 -4.89 4.17 -5.85
N SER A 28 -4.31 4.16 -7.05
CA SER A 28 -4.76 3.29 -8.13
C SER A 28 -4.35 1.82 -7.89
N GLN A 29 -5.18 0.87 -8.35
CA GLN A 29 -4.88 -0.58 -8.33
C GLN A 29 -3.76 -0.97 -9.30
N GLU A 30 -3.68 -0.29 -10.43
CA GLU A 30 -2.63 -0.48 -11.42
C GLU A 30 -1.49 0.52 -11.20
N ALA A 31 -0.28 0.11 -11.59
CA ALA A 31 0.88 0.97 -11.69
C ALA A 31 1.20 1.24 -13.16
N TYR A 32 1.69 2.44 -13.45
CA TYR A 32 1.92 2.93 -14.80
C TYR A 32 3.39 3.27 -15.01
N LEU A 33 3.95 2.86 -16.14
CA LEU A 33 5.28 3.29 -16.58
C LEU A 33 5.12 4.33 -17.68
N TYR A 34 5.55 5.56 -17.40
CA TYR A 34 5.37 6.74 -18.25
C TYR A 34 3.89 7.10 -18.51
N GLY A 35 3.68 8.32 -18.99
CA GLY A 35 2.37 8.79 -19.41
C GLY A 35 2.13 10.26 -19.13
N ARG A 36 0.91 10.69 -19.44
CA ARG A 36 0.38 11.97 -19.01
C ARG A 36 -0.68 11.71 -17.96
N PHE A 37 -0.57 12.42 -16.84
CA PHE A 37 -1.44 12.29 -15.70
C PHE A 37 -2.06 13.65 -15.44
N GLU A 38 -3.38 13.74 -15.47
CA GLU A 38 -4.11 14.99 -15.25
C GLU A 38 -5.03 14.84 -14.04
N VAL A 39 -5.12 15.90 -13.26
CA VAL A 39 -6.05 16.02 -12.13
C VAL A 39 -6.68 17.41 -12.14
N ALA A 40 -7.98 17.48 -11.90
CA ALA A 40 -8.63 18.73 -11.54
C ALA A 40 -8.85 18.74 -10.03
N MET A 41 -8.20 19.64 -9.30
CA MET A 41 -8.30 19.68 -7.84
C MET A 41 -8.26 21.09 -7.26
N LYS A 42 -8.71 21.20 -6.00
CA LYS A 42 -8.61 22.37 -5.14
C LYS A 42 -8.00 21.90 -3.82
N SER A 43 -6.84 22.43 -3.47
CA SER A 43 -6.13 22.08 -2.25
C SER A 43 -6.78 22.69 -1.01
N ALA A 44 -6.40 22.18 0.16
CA ALA A 44 -6.85 22.68 1.45
C ALA A 44 -5.98 23.88 1.92
N GLU A 45 -6.62 24.98 2.30
CA GLU A 45 -5.95 26.11 2.95
C GLU A 45 -5.73 25.82 4.45
N GLY A 46 -4.56 26.19 4.97
CA GLY A 46 -4.24 25.97 6.38
C GLY A 46 -2.76 25.72 6.67
N SER A 47 -2.25 26.32 7.74
CA SER A 47 -0.87 26.07 8.18
C SER A 47 -0.69 24.61 8.62
N GLY A 48 0.39 23.99 8.14
CA GLY A 48 0.73 22.59 8.40
C GLY A 48 0.07 21.56 7.47
N VAL A 49 -0.80 21.98 6.55
CA VAL A 49 -1.57 21.07 5.68
C VAL A 49 -0.87 20.85 4.34
N VAL A 50 -0.95 19.62 3.82
CA VAL A 50 -0.51 19.25 2.47
C VAL A 50 -1.65 18.57 1.73
N SER A 51 -1.94 19.04 0.51
CA SER A 51 -2.80 18.35 -0.47
C SER A 51 -1.94 17.92 -1.65
N SER A 52 -2.14 16.70 -2.15
CA SER A 52 -1.25 16.15 -3.18
C SER A 52 -1.97 15.43 -4.32
N PHE A 53 -1.31 15.43 -5.48
CA PHE A 53 -1.51 14.47 -6.56
C PHE A 53 -0.14 14.00 -7.02
N PHE A 54 0.14 12.72 -6.87
CA PHE A 54 1.49 12.19 -7.06
C PHE A 54 1.48 10.79 -7.67
N LEU A 55 2.62 10.37 -8.19
CA LEU A 55 2.88 8.97 -8.53
C LEU A 55 3.89 8.40 -7.57
N TYR A 56 3.68 7.16 -7.12
CA TYR A 56 4.62 6.48 -6.23
C TYR A 56 4.86 5.01 -6.62
N ASN A 57 6.12 4.59 -6.64
CA ASN A 57 6.51 3.20 -6.77
C ASN A 57 6.43 2.52 -5.40
N LEU A 58 5.40 1.69 -5.17
CA LEU A 58 5.31 0.89 -3.95
C LEU A 58 6.47 -0.11 -3.88
N ASP A 59 7.17 -0.13 -2.75
CA ASP A 59 8.28 -1.06 -2.50
C ASP A 59 7.78 -2.49 -2.21
N SER A 60 7.30 -3.18 -3.25
CA SER A 60 6.79 -4.55 -3.12
C SER A 60 7.90 -5.61 -3.00
N ASN A 61 9.15 -5.26 -3.32
CA ASN A 61 10.27 -6.19 -3.40
C ASN A 61 11.37 -5.91 -2.36
N CYS A 62 11.11 -4.98 -1.42
CA CYS A 62 12.05 -4.61 -0.36
C CYS A 62 13.36 -4.03 -0.91
N ASN A 63 13.25 -3.28 -2.00
CA ASN A 63 14.35 -2.66 -2.72
C ASN A 63 14.46 -1.16 -2.43
N TRP A 64 13.62 -0.60 -1.54
CA TRP A 64 13.77 0.78 -1.13
C TRP A 64 15.04 0.97 -0.29
N PRO A 65 15.84 2.04 -0.52
CA PRO A 65 15.58 3.16 -1.42
C PRO A 65 16.14 3.00 -2.84
N ASP A 66 16.80 1.90 -3.17
CA ASP A 66 17.54 1.70 -4.43
C ASP A 66 16.65 1.73 -5.69
N GLU A 67 15.34 1.49 -5.57
CA GLU A 67 14.36 1.56 -6.67
C GLU A 67 13.34 2.70 -6.50
N ASN A 68 13.59 3.65 -5.60
CA ASN A 68 12.62 4.72 -5.29
C ASN A 68 12.35 5.61 -6.52
N ASN A 69 11.09 5.72 -6.93
CA ASN A 69 10.59 6.64 -7.94
C ASN A 69 9.30 7.27 -7.42
N GLU A 70 9.23 8.60 -7.43
CA GLU A 70 8.05 9.37 -7.03
C GLU A 70 8.00 10.68 -7.82
N LEU A 71 6.79 11.13 -8.17
CA LEU A 71 6.55 12.39 -8.85
C LEU A 71 5.40 13.12 -8.17
N ASP A 72 5.66 14.30 -7.63
CA ASP A 72 4.73 15.00 -6.75
C ASP A 72 4.27 16.35 -7.31
N ILE A 73 2.96 16.58 -7.26
CA ILE A 73 2.39 17.93 -7.14
C ILE A 73 1.87 18.05 -5.71
N GLU A 74 2.56 18.84 -4.89
CA GLU A 74 2.14 19.14 -3.53
C GLU A 74 1.84 20.63 -3.36
N MET A 75 0.70 20.93 -2.75
CA MET A 75 0.33 22.28 -2.34
C MET A 75 0.30 22.34 -0.82
N THR A 76 1.09 23.26 -0.27
CA THR A 76 1.06 23.53 1.16
C THR A 76 -0.03 24.54 1.48
N GLY A 77 -0.80 24.30 2.53
CA GLY A 77 -1.95 25.16 2.88
C GLY A 77 -1.57 26.56 3.40
N ASN A 78 -0.29 26.79 3.71
CA ASN A 78 0.21 28.07 4.23
C ASN A 78 0.60 29.10 3.14
N THR A 79 0.78 28.67 1.89
CA THR A 79 1.12 29.55 0.76
C THR A 79 0.28 29.19 -0.47
N ALA A 80 0.53 29.85 -1.60
CA ALA A 80 -0.07 29.48 -2.89
C ALA A 80 0.87 28.63 -3.74
N ASP A 81 1.99 28.15 -3.18
CA ASP A 81 3.05 27.50 -3.92
C ASP A 81 2.67 26.05 -4.27
N LEU A 82 3.09 25.63 -5.47
CA LEU A 82 3.11 24.24 -5.91
C LEU A 82 4.56 23.75 -5.84
N TYR A 83 4.75 22.61 -5.21
CA TYR A 83 6.02 21.90 -5.13
C TYR A 83 5.98 20.78 -6.16
N PHE A 84 6.89 20.86 -7.14
CA PHE A 84 7.10 19.83 -8.15
C PHE A 84 8.33 19.01 -7.76
N THR A 85 8.09 17.91 -7.06
CA THR A 85 9.18 17.07 -6.54
C THR A 85 9.32 15.81 -7.39
N THR A 86 10.57 15.42 -7.64
CA THR A 86 10.93 14.12 -8.21
C THR A 86 11.83 13.40 -7.23
N HIS A 87 11.40 12.25 -6.72
CA HIS A 87 12.26 11.33 -6.01
C HIS A 87 12.83 10.29 -6.97
N TYR A 88 14.11 9.98 -6.79
CA TYR A 88 14.87 9.05 -7.63
C TYR A 88 15.72 8.13 -6.73
N PRO A 89 16.31 7.03 -7.27
CA PRO A 89 16.98 6.01 -6.47
C PRO A 89 17.89 6.55 -5.37
N GLY A 90 17.65 6.07 -4.14
CA GLY A 90 18.21 6.59 -2.91
C GLY A 90 17.24 7.51 -2.14
N PRO A 91 17.71 8.15 -1.05
CA PRO A 91 16.91 9.12 -0.30
C PRO A 91 16.89 10.50 -0.99
N TRP A 92 17.12 10.53 -2.30
CA TRP A 92 17.37 11.75 -3.04
C TRP A 92 16.11 12.24 -3.73
N TYR A 93 16.02 13.56 -3.83
CA TYR A 93 14.92 14.24 -4.50
C TYR A 93 15.40 15.55 -5.11
N PHE A 94 14.61 16.08 -6.02
CA PHE A 94 14.77 17.42 -6.57
C PHE A 94 13.41 18.11 -6.62
N THR A 95 13.33 19.35 -6.11
CA THR A 95 12.08 20.11 -6.02
C THR A 95 12.24 21.46 -6.69
N ASP A 96 11.33 21.77 -7.61
CA ASP A 96 11.10 23.13 -8.08
C ASP A 96 9.82 23.69 -7.45
N ILE A 97 9.81 25.00 -7.19
CA ILE A 97 8.66 25.70 -6.61
C ILE A 97 8.06 26.62 -7.67
N TYR A 98 6.74 26.50 -7.89
CA TYR A 98 5.99 27.37 -8.79
C TYR A 98 4.85 28.06 -8.03
N THR A 99 4.87 29.40 -8.03
CA THR A 99 3.76 30.20 -7.48
C THR A 99 2.87 30.68 -8.63
N PRO A 100 1.62 30.19 -8.76
CA PRO A 100 0.68 30.64 -9.77
C PRO A 100 0.16 32.05 -9.45
N ALA A 101 -0.50 32.67 -10.43
CA ALA A 101 -1.16 33.97 -10.25
C ALA A 101 -2.51 33.87 -9.52
N PHE A 102 -2.93 32.67 -9.13
CA PHE A 102 -4.14 32.36 -8.37
C PHE A 102 -3.77 31.69 -7.04
N ASN A 103 -4.74 31.55 -6.13
CA ASN A 103 -4.56 30.76 -4.91
C ASN A 103 -5.18 29.36 -5.16
N PRO A 104 -4.40 28.27 -5.12
CA PRO A 104 -4.87 26.91 -5.43
C PRO A 104 -5.91 26.38 -4.44
N HIS A 105 -6.07 27.04 -3.29
CA HIS A 105 -7.05 26.66 -2.27
C HIS A 105 -8.45 27.21 -2.53
N ASN A 106 -8.59 28.19 -3.42
CA ASN A 106 -9.84 28.92 -3.64
C ASN A 106 -10.76 28.29 -4.70
N ALA A 107 -10.21 27.57 -5.67
CA ALA A 107 -10.96 27.04 -6.80
C ALA A 107 -10.31 25.76 -7.35
N ILE A 108 -11.09 24.98 -8.11
CA ILE A 108 -10.57 23.85 -8.87
C ILE A 108 -9.72 24.41 -10.02
N HIS A 109 -8.54 23.84 -10.20
CA HIS A 109 -7.63 24.08 -11.33
C HIS A 109 -7.16 22.76 -11.93
N ASP A 110 -6.73 22.81 -13.20
CA ASP A 110 -6.20 21.65 -13.89
C ASP A 110 -4.68 21.58 -13.70
N TYR A 111 -4.21 20.44 -13.19
CA TYR A 111 -2.79 20.15 -13.03
C TYR A 111 -2.44 18.90 -13.81
N ALA A 112 -1.24 18.87 -14.38
CA ALA A 112 -0.76 17.67 -15.04
C ALA A 112 0.76 17.56 -15.00
N PHE A 113 1.25 16.34 -15.11
CA PHE A 113 2.61 16.11 -15.57
C PHE A 113 2.67 15.08 -16.69
N GLU A 114 3.57 15.32 -17.62
CA GLU A 114 3.98 14.39 -18.67
C GLU A 114 5.32 13.80 -18.29
N TRP A 115 5.34 12.49 -18.09
CA TRP A 115 6.53 11.72 -17.76
C TRP A 115 6.89 10.82 -18.95
N GLU A 116 8.05 11.08 -19.53
CA GLU A 116 8.67 10.33 -20.62
C GLU A 116 10.12 9.96 -20.20
N PRO A 117 10.79 9.04 -20.91
CA PRO A 117 12.20 8.79 -20.67
C PRO A 117 13.05 10.07 -20.72
N GLY A 118 13.73 10.38 -19.61
CA GLY A 118 14.66 11.52 -19.48
C GLY A 118 14.00 12.91 -19.35
N ILE A 119 12.67 13.01 -19.24
CA ILE A 119 12.01 14.31 -19.06
C ILE A 119 10.66 14.21 -18.33
N VAL A 120 10.44 15.14 -17.39
CA VAL A 120 9.14 15.41 -16.77
C VAL A 120 8.75 16.86 -17.04
N ARG A 121 7.52 17.07 -17.53
CA ARG A 121 6.96 18.39 -17.82
C ARG A 121 5.73 18.64 -16.97
N TRP A 122 5.68 19.77 -16.28
CA TRP A 122 4.61 20.11 -15.35
C TRP A 122 3.72 21.21 -15.93
N PHE A 123 2.41 21.03 -15.81
CA PHE A 123 1.40 21.90 -16.40
C PHE A 123 0.42 22.40 -15.35
N VAL A 124 0.02 23.65 -15.47
CA VAL A 124 -1.05 24.29 -14.69
C VAL A 124 -1.99 24.98 -15.67
N ASP A 125 -3.28 24.67 -15.61
CA ASP A 125 -4.33 25.13 -16.52
C ASP A 125 -3.94 24.99 -18.00
N GLY A 126 -3.32 23.84 -18.33
CA GLY A 126 -2.85 23.49 -19.68
C GLY A 126 -1.57 24.22 -20.14
N VAL A 127 -0.99 25.10 -19.30
CA VAL A 127 0.26 25.82 -19.60
C VAL A 127 1.44 25.06 -19.03
N LEU A 128 2.48 24.84 -19.83
CA LEU A 128 3.76 24.30 -19.36
C LEU A 128 4.45 25.32 -18.44
N VAL A 129 4.64 24.97 -17.17
CA VAL A 129 5.22 25.86 -16.15
C VAL A 129 6.59 25.42 -15.65
N ASN A 130 6.91 24.12 -15.73
CA ASN A 130 8.21 23.60 -15.33
C ASN A 130 8.66 22.41 -16.18
N VAL A 131 9.97 22.20 -16.29
CA VAL A 131 10.60 21.07 -16.98
C VAL A 131 11.78 20.57 -16.15
N GLN A 132 11.77 19.28 -15.82
CA GLN A 132 12.89 18.57 -15.23
C GLN A 132 13.43 17.58 -16.26
N ASP A 133 14.65 17.81 -16.74
CA ASP A 133 15.33 17.05 -17.80
C ASP A 133 16.80 16.75 -17.43
N GLN A 134 17.09 16.81 -16.14
CA GLN A 134 18.42 16.51 -15.60
C GLN A 134 18.59 14.99 -15.45
N SER A 135 19.83 14.53 -15.31
CA SER A 135 20.17 13.10 -15.35
C SER A 135 19.46 12.23 -14.31
N PHE A 136 18.96 12.79 -13.21
CA PHE A 136 18.17 12.03 -12.23
C PHE A 136 16.83 11.53 -12.82
N VAL A 137 16.31 12.19 -13.86
CA VAL A 137 15.08 11.78 -14.53
C VAL A 137 15.27 10.51 -15.36
N ASP A 138 16.51 10.22 -15.79
CA ASP A 138 16.84 8.99 -16.51
C ASP A 138 16.60 7.73 -15.66
N ASP A 139 16.60 7.88 -14.33
CA ASP A 139 16.37 6.80 -13.37
C ASP A 139 14.89 6.63 -12.97
N LEU A 140 13.98 7.43 -13.56
CA LEU A 140 12.54 7.23 -13.43
C LEU A 140 12.07 6.14 -14.40
N ILE A 141 12.29 4.89 -14.00
CA ILE A 141 12.10 3.69 -14.83
C ILE A 141 11.17 2.64 -14.19
N HIS A 142 10.70 2.88 -12.97
CA HIS A 142 9.84 1.95 -12.25
C HIS A 142 8.36 2.35 -12.39
N PRO A 143 7.44 1.40 -12.63
CA PRO A 143 6.01 1.71 -12.67
C PRO A 143 5.53 2.30 -11.35
N MET A 144 4.72 3.36 -11.42
CA MET A 144 4.21 4.07 -10.25
C MET A 144 2.67 4.10 -10.24
N ARG A 145 2.08 4.01 -9.06
CA ARG A 145 0.62 4.16 -8.86
C ARG A 145 0.27 5.64 -8.77
N ILE A 146 -0.90 6.01 -9.28
CA ILE A 146 -1.46 7.32 -9.03
C ILE A 146 -1.94 7.35 -7.58
N MET A 147 -1.56 8.38 -6.84
CA MET A 147 -1.94 8.59 -5.45
C MET A 147 -2.40 10.03 -5.21
N MET A 148 -3.29 10.19 -4.24
CA MET A 148 -3.75 11.48 -3.76
C MET A 148 -3.93 11.38 -2.25
N ASN A 149 -3.54 12.41 -1.50
CA ASN A 149 -3.83 12.47 -0.07
C ASN A 149 -4.04 13.90 0.45
N LEU A 150 -4.53 13.98 1.69
CA LEU A 150 -4.63 15.20 2.49
C LEU A 150 -4.19 14.89 3.91
N TRP A 151 -3.18 15.61 4.40
CA TRP A 151 -2.52 15.31 5.67
C TRP A 151 -1.91 16.55 6.34
N ALA A 152 -1.46 16.39 7.59
CA ALA A 152 -0.77 17.42 8.35
C ALA A 152 0.70 17.05 8.54
N ALA A 153 1.63 17.87 8.05
CA ALA A 153 3.05 17.57 8.04
C ALA A 153 3.81 18.18 9.22
N GLU A 154 4.85 17.49 9.70
CA GLU A 154 5.72 17.96 10.79
C GLU A 154 6.75 19.03 10.37
N ALA A 155 7.00 19.15 9.06
CA ALA A 155 8.06 19.96 8.50
C ALA A 155 7.72 21.47 8.51
N VAL A 156 7.77 22.10 9.69
CA VAL A 156 7.37 23.51 9.93
C VAL A 156 7.97 24.52 8.95
N THR A 157 9.22 24.33 8.49
CA THR A 157 9.87 25.26 7.54
C THR A 157 9.27 25.22 6.14
N TRP A 158 8.58 24.12 5.80
CA TRP A 158 7.91 23.92 4.53
C TRP A 158 6.43 24.32 4.64
N VAL A 159 5.69 23.67 5.54
CA VAL A 159 4.23 23.79 5.63
C VAL A 159 3.73 24.82 6.63
N GLY A 160 4.62 25.43 7.42
CA GLY A 160 4.22 26.22 8.59
C GLY A 160 3.86 25.32 9.79
N PRO A 161 3.68 25.89 10.99
CA PRO A 161 3.29 25.10 12.16
C PRO A 161 1.90 24.51 11.98
N TRP A 162 1.72 23.24 12.35
CA TRP A 162 0.39 22.63 12.40
C TRP A 162 -0.50 23.35 13.41
N ASP A 163 -1.66 23.82 12.96
CA ASP A 163 -2.70 24.46 13.79
C ASP A 163 -3.99 23.63 13.76
N PRO A 164 -4.19 22.74 14.73
CA PRO A 164 -5.37 21.88 14.82
C PRO A 164 -6.72 22.62 14.83
N SER A 165 -6.74 23.92 15.19
CA SER A 165 -7.98 24.71 15.26
C SER A 165 -8.60 25.02 13.89
N ILE A 166 -7.88 24.75 12.80
CA ILE A 166 -8.39 24.92 11.44
C ILE A 166 -9.31 23.77 11.02
N MET A 167 -9.25 22.61 11.69
CA MET A 167 -10.04 21.45 11.34
C MET A 167 -11.55 21.70 11.57
N PRO A 168 -12.43 21.15 10.71
CA PRO A 168 -12.09 20.34 9.53
C PRO A 168 -11.66 21.18 8.33
N VAL A 169 -10.67 20.69 7.57
CA VAL A 169 -10.29 21.23 6.25
C VAL A 169 -10.40 20.16 5.18
N SER A 170 -10.52 20.55 3.91
CA SER A 170 -10.77 19.60 2.83
C SER A 170 -10.03 19.94 1.54
N ALA A 171 -9.65 18.89 0.82
CA ALA A 171 -9.15 18.94 -0.55
C ALA A 171 -10.18 18.26 -1.47
N THR A 172 -10.45 18.86 -2.62
CA THR A 172 -11.50 18.40 -3.56
C THR A 172 -10.87 18.03 -4.89
N TYR A 173 -11.34 16.93 -5.47
CA TYR A 173 -10.89 16.40 -6.75
C TYR A 173 -12.11 16.17 -7.65
N ASP A 174 -12.08 16.76 -8.85
CA ASP A 174 -13.18 16.73 -9.83
C ASP A 174 -13.00 15.57 -10.80
N TYR A 175 -11.78 15.38 -11.32
CA TYR A 175 -11.46 14.23 -12.15
C TYR A 175 -9.98 13.84 -12.06
N VAL A 176 -9.69 12.59 -12.47
CA VAL A 176 -8.35 12.15 -12.87
C VAL A 176 -8.39 11.53 -14.26
N ARG A 177 -7.37 11.81 -15.08
CA ARG A 177 -7.17 11.19 -16.39
C ARG A 177 -5.78 10.60 -16.52
N TYR A 178 -5.73 9.47 -17.22
CA TYR A 178 -4.47 8.85 -17.61
C TYR A 178 -4.40 8.66 -19.12
N TYR A 179 -3.24 8.99 -19.67
CA TYR A 179 -2.88 8.77 -21.05
C TYR A 179 -1.57 7.99 -21.11
N ALA A 180 -1.56 6.87 -21.83
CA ALA A 180 -0.37 6.05 -21.99
C ALA A 180 0.66 6.73 -22.90
N TYR A 181 1.93 6.60 -22.52
CA TYR A 181 3.04 7.00 -23.38
C TYR A 181 3.12 6.11 -24.62
N THR A 182 2.84 6.70 -25.79
CA THR A 182 2.69 6.05 -27.10
C THR A 182 3.37 6.89 -28.19
N PRO A 183 4.69 7.11 -28.10
CA PRO A 183 5.40 8.02 -28.99
C PRO A 183 5.22 7.62 -30.46
N GLY A 184 4.91 8.61 -31.30
CA GLY A 184 4.65 8.44 -32.73
C GLY A 184 3.25 7.95 -33.11
N ASN A 185 2.45 7.47 -32.15
CA ASN A 185 1.06 7.04 -32.37
C ASN A 185 0.03 7.79 -31.52
N GLY A 186 0.48 8.54 -30.52
CA GLY A 186 -0.38 9.34 -29.66
C GLY A 186 -1.06 10.49 -30.39
N THR A 187 -2.01 11.11 -29.69
CA THR A 187 -2.86 12.19 -30.22
C THR A 187 -2.97 13.39 -29.28
N THR A 188 -2.36 13.31 -28.10
CA THR A 188 -2.43 14.30 -27.03
C THR A 188 -1.05 14.59 -26.46
N GLY A 189 -0.92 15.75 -25.81
CA GLY A 189 0.26 16.15 -25.04
C GLY A 189 1.43 16.61 -25.91
N THR A 190 2.58 16.83 -25.28
CA THR A 190 3.78 17.29 -25.99
C THR A 190 4.16 16.30 -27.09
N GLY A 191 4.30 16.82 -28.32
CA GLY A 191 4.67 16.01 -29.48
C GLY A 191 3.62 14.97 -29.94
N ASN A 192 2.39 15.00 -29.39
CA ASN A 192 1.40 13.93 -29.55
C ASN A 192 1.93 12.56 -29.12
N ASN A 193 2.71 12.52 -28.03
CA ASN A 193 3.30 11.29 -27.53
C ASN A 193 2.37 10.47 -26.64
N PHE A 194 1.13 10.89 -26.40
CA PHE A 194 0.23 10.23 -25.44
C PHE A 194 -1.12 9.87 -26.05
N SER A 195 -1.68 8.73 -25.62
CA SER A 195 -3.00 8.22 -26.04
C SER A 195 -3.93 8.08 -24.82
N PRO A 196 -5.18 8.59 -24.88
CA PRO A 196 -6.11 8.49 -23.77
C PRO A 196 -6.46 7.04 -23.45
N ILE A 197 -6.39 6.67 -22.17
CA ILE A 197 -6.75 5.33 -21.69
C ILE A 197 -8.05 5.39 -20.91
N TRP A 198 -8.11 6.25 -19.89
CA TRP A 198 -9.29 6.37 -19.05
C TRP A 198 -9.40 7.75 -18.40
N GLU A 199 -10.63 8.06 -17.98
CA GLU A 199 -11.03 9.20 -17.16
C GLU A 199 -11.87 8.67 -15.99
N ASP A 200 -11.73 9.27 -14.83
CA ASP A 200 -12.64 9.12 -13.69
C ASP A 200 -13.12 10.51 -13.27
N ASN A 201 -14.43 10.73 -13.30
CA ASN A 201 -15.07 11.99 -12.91
C ASN A 201 -15.54 11.98 -11.44
N PHE A 202 -15.17 10.96 -10.67
CA PHE A 202 -15.54 10.81 -9.25
C PHE A 202 -17.04 11.01 -8.97
N ASP A 203 -17.90 10.47 -9.85
CA ASP A 203 -19.35 10.35 -9.60
C ASP A 203 -19.65 9.35 -8.46
N GLY A 204 -18.67 8.55 -8.06
CA GLY A 204 -18.68 7.61 -6.94
C GLY A 204 -17.36 6.85 -6.83
N PHE A 205 -17.27 5.93 -5.87
CA PHE A 205 -16.08 5.09 -5.70
C PHE A 205 -16.02 3.96 -6.74
N ASP A 206 -15.03 4.01 -7.64
CA ASP A 206 -14.70 2.93 -8.59
C ASP A 206 -13.70 1.94 -7.96
N SER A 207 -14.23 0.90 -7.33
CA SER A 207 -13.42 -0.16 -6.70
C SER A 207 -12.71 -1.08 -7.69
N SER A 208 -12.85 -0.87 -9.02
CA SER A 208 -12.02 -1.55 -10.03
C SER A 208 -10.75 -0.77 -10.35
N ARG A 209 -10.68 0.50 -9.93
CA ARG A 209 -9.57 1.40 -10.24
C ARG A 209 -8.83 1.86 -9.00
N TRP A 210 -9.54 2.10 -7.92
CA TRP A 210 -8.99 2.74 -6.74
C TRP A 210 -9.03 1.83 -5.52
N VAL A 211 -8.08 2.07 -4.62
CA VAL A 211 -8.03 1.53 -3.27
C VAL A 211 -8.01 2.71 -2.31
N ILE A 212 -8.86 2.67 -1.28
CA ILE A 212 -8.86 3.65 -0.19
C ILE A 212 -7.94 3.13 0.90
N GLU A 213 -7.03 3.99 1.37
CA GLU A 213 -6.22 3.69 2.55
C GLU A 213 -7.13 3.56 3.77
N GLN A 214 -7.13 2.37 4.37
CA GLN A 214 -8.05 2.02 5.45
C GLN A 214 -7.54 2.55 6.78
N ASP A 215 -6.25 2.34 7.02
CA ASP A 215 -5.57 2.75 8.23
C ASP A 215 -4.06 2.86 8.00
N GLY A 216 -3.66 4.00 7.46
CA GLY A 216 -2.28 4.27 7.06
C GLY A 216 -1.67 5.47 7.77
N GLY A 217 -0.44 5.76 7.42
CA GLY A 217 0.33 6.89 7.93
C GLY A 217 1.81 6.67 7.67
N PHE A 218 2.60 7.70 7.91
CA PHE A 218 4.05 7.64 7.76
C PHE A 218 4.71 8.62 8.73
N ASN A 219 6.00 8.41 8.97
CA ASN A 219 6.75 9.29 9.85
C ASN A 219 6.74 10.72 9.32
N GLY A 220 6.34 11.66 10.18
CA GLY A 220 6.21 13.07 9.84
C GLY A 220 4.82 13.50 9.38
N ASN A 221 3.86 12.58 9.31
CA ASN A 221 2.43 12.90 9.26
C ASN A 221 1.86 12.91 10.69
N TYR A 222 1.26 14.02 11.12
CA TYR A 222 0.59 14.13 12.42
C TYR A 222 -0.75 13.38 12.46
N CYS A 223 -1.35 13.10 11.31
CA CYS A 223 -2.63 12.44 11.18
C CYS A 223 -2.49 11.02 10.64
N ARG A 224 -3.53 10.21 10.82
CA ARG A 224 -3.65 8.88 10.19
C ARG A 224 -4.52 8.96 8.96
N PHE A 225 -4.29 8.11 7.97
CA PHE A 225 -5.22 7.98 6.86
C PHE A 225 -6.35 7.03 7.23
N ARG A 226 -7.60 7.44 7.02
CA ARG A 226 -8.79 6.63 7.27
C ARG A 226 -9.73 6.65 6.08
N GLN A 227 -10.42 5.53 5.86
CA GLN A 227 -11.50 5.48 4.85
C GLN A 227 -12.61 6.50 5.15
N SER A 228 -12.94 6.76 6.41
CA SER A 228 -13.99 7.73 6.79
C SER A 228 -13.69 9.16 6.32
N SER A 229 -12.41 9.48 6.09
CA SER A 229 -11.96 10.78 5.59
C SER A 229 -12.05 10.92 4.07
N VAL A 230 -12.58 9.93 3.35
CA VAL A 230 -12.77 9.96 1.90
C VAL A 230 -14.26 9.91 1.55
N ASN A 231 -14.75 10.97 0.91
CA ASN A 231 -16.17 11.15 0.62
C ASN A 231 -16.41 11.50 -0.85
N TRP A 232 -17.59 11.14 -1.38
CA TRP A 232 -18.03 11.53 -2.72
C TRP A 232 -19.28 12.39 -2.60
N THR A 233 -19.26 13.60 -3.16
CA THR A 233 -20.39 14.53 -3.11
C THR A 233 -20.44 15.36 -4.38
N ASN A 234 -21.61 15.42 -5.03
CA ASN A 234 -21.86 16.24 -6.22
C ASN A 234 -20.88 16.00 -7.39
N GLY A 235 -20.48 14.74 -7.64
CA GLY A 235 -19.53 14.41 -8.72
C GLY A 235 -18.08 14.78 -8.40
N GLN A 236 -17.74 14.85 -7.12
CA GLN A 236 -16.39 15.16 -6.65
C GLN A 236 -15.99 14.21 -5.54
N MET A 237 -14.72 13.82 -5.54
CA MET A 237 -14.09 13.20 -4.39
C MET A 237 -13.56 14.29 -3.45
N ILE A 238 -13.76 14.09 -2.15
CA ILE A 238 -13.35 15.02 -1.10
C ILE A 238 -12.55 14.24 -0.06
N PHE A 239 -11.32 14.66 0.18
CA PHE A 239 -10.61 14.28 1.41
C PHE A 239 -10.89 15.30 2.50
N GLN A 240 -11.11 14.81 3.71
CA GLN A 240 -11.37 15.61 4.89
C GLN A 240 -10.31 15.33 5.95
N LEU A 241 -9.65 16.41 6.40
CA LEU A 241 -8.73 16.40 7.52
C LEU A 241 -9.48 16.89 8.76
N GLU A 242 -9.66 16.02 9.75
CA GLU A 242 -10.51 16.30 10.90
C GLU A 242 -10.04 15.59 12.18
N GLU A 243 -10.64 15.93 13.32
CA GLU A 243 -10.36 15.26 14.59
C GLU A 243 -10.75 13.78 14.52
N GLU A 244 -9.89 12.89 15.03
CA GLU A 244 -10.26 11.49 15.20
C GLU A 244 -11.45 11.41 16.18
N PRO A 245 -12.50 10.61 15.88
CA PRO A 245 -13.66 10.49 16.75
C PRO A 245 -13.32 10.10 18.20
N ASN A 246 -13.76 10.92 19.16
CA ASN A 246 -13.52 10.74 20.61
C ASN A 246 -14.09 9.44 21.23
N ASN A 247 -14.91 8.70 20.50
CA ASN A 247 -15.44 7.40 20.93
C ASN A 247 -15.06 6.39 19.85
N PRO A 248 -13.86 5.80 19.94
CA PRO A 248 -13.41 4.88 18.92
C PRO A 248 -14.33 3.65 18.98
N GLU A 249 -14.66 3.16 17.79
CA GLU A 249 -15.54 2.03 17.61
C GLU A 249 -14.82 0.73 17.98
N SER A 250 -15.33 -0.04 18.94
CA SER A 250 -14.67 -1.30 19.30
C SER A 250 -15.29 -2.49 18.56
N ILE A 251 -14.50 -3.16 17.72
CA ILE A 251 -14.91 -4.28 16.87
C ILE A 251 -14.35 -5.60 17.45
N PRO A 252 -15.20 -6.61 17.73
CA PRO A 252 -14.73 -7.91 18.17
C PRO A 252 -13.95 -8.63 17.07
N VAL A 253 -12.70 -9.02 17.35
CA VAL A 253 -11.83 -9.77 16.45
C VAL A 253 -11.47 -11.11 17.09
N THR A 254 -11.74 -12.21 16.36
CA THR A 254 -11.45 -13.58 16.79
C THR A 254 -10.18 -14.08 16.12
N PHE A 255 -9.20 -14.39 16.95
CA PHE A 255 -7.91 -14.99 16.59
C PHE A 255 -7.96 -16.48 16.84
N SER A 256 -7.33 -17.25 15.96
CA SER A 256 -7.20 -18.70 16.14
C SER A 256 -5.94 -19.25 15.49
N VAL A 257 -5.40 -20.34 16.05
CA VAL A 257 -4.27 -21.10 15.50
C VAL A 257 -4.48 -22.58 15.70
N ASN A 258 -4.09 -23.38 14.73
CA ASN A 258 -4.07 -24.84 14.85
C ASN A 258 -2.65 -25.30 15.25
N THR A 259 -2.55 -25.98 16.39
CA THR A 259 -1.31 -26.49 16.99
C THR A 259 -1.08 -27.98 16.75
N GLU A 260 -1.78 -28.61 15.80
CA GLU A 260 -1.64 -30.04 15.49
C GLU A 260 -0.19 -30.42 15.12
N SER A 261 0.56 -29.51 14.49
CA SER A 261 1.98 -29.69 14.17
C SER A 261 2.90 -29.55 15.38
N LEU A 262 2.41 -29.09 16.53
CA LEU A 262 3.17 -28.91 17.75
C LEU A 262 3.00 -30.09 18.72
N SER A 263 4.11 -30.46 19.37
CA SER A 263 4.08 -31.34 20.53
C SER A 263 3.90 -30.52 21.82
N LEU A 264 2.65 -30.34 22.24
CA LEU A 264 2.33 -29.64 23.50
C LEU A 264 2.37 -30.60 24.70
N LEU A 265 3.02 -30.17 25.78
CA LEU A 265 3.03 -30.85 27.07
C LEU A 265 1.84 -30.41 27.95
N PRO A 266 1.40 -31.24 28.92
CA PRO A 266 0.41 -30.82 29.90
C PRO A 266 0.88 -29.57 30.67
N GLY A 267 0.12 -28.48 30.54
CA GLY A 267 0.45 -27.19 31.16
C GLY A 267 1.01 -26.15 30.20
N ASP A 268 1.32 -26.52 28.96
CA ASP A 268 1.68 -25.54 27.92
C ASP A 268 0.51 -24.61 27.62
N ILE A 269 0.81 -23.34 27.42
CA ILE A 269 -0.17 -22.29 27.11
C ILE A 269 0.26 -21.55 25.85
N ILE A 270 -0.66 -21.45 24.89
CA ILE A 270 -0.52 -20.55 23.74
C ILE A 270 -1.05 -19.17 24.12
N ASN A 271 -0.26 -18.14 23.82
CA ASN A 271 -0.56 -16.74 24.08
C ASN A 271 -0.67 -16.00 22.75
N LEU A 272 -1.68 -15.13 22.65
CA LEU A 272 -1.83 -14.17 21.57
C LEU A 272 -0.93 -12.96 21.86
N ASN A 273 -0.12 -12.57 20.88
CA ASN A 273 0.78 -11.42 20.97
C ASN A 273 0.56 -10.51 19.76
N GLY A 274 0.59 -9.20 19.96
CA GLY A 274 0.48 -8.26 18.87
C GLY A 274 0.68 -6.82 19.31
N SER A 275 0.57 -5.90 18.35
CA SER A 275 0.70 -4.46 18.62
C SER A 275 -0.32 -3.98 19.67
N PHE A 276 -1.52 -4.56 19.70
CA PHE A 276 -2.59 -4.24 20.65
C PHE A 276 -2.33 -4.66 22.11
N ASN A 277 -1.29 -5.46 22.39
CA ASN A 277 -0.93 -5.84 23.76
C ASN A 277 0.55 -5.60 24.08
N ASN A 278 1.21 -4.73 23.31
CA ASN A 278 2.63 -4.41 23.43
C ASN A 278 3.53 -5.67 23.39
N TRP A 279 3.16 -6.67 22.58
CA TRP A 279 3.89 -7.93 22.45
C TRP A 279 4.15 -8.59 23.82
N CYS A 280 3.13 -8.66 24.67
CA CYS A 280 3.28 -9.25 25.99
C CYS A 280 3.11 -10.78 25.97
N GLY A 281 4.25 -11.50 25.93
CA GLY A 281 4.36 -12.96 25.77
C GLY A 281 3.45 -13.85 26.62
N ASN A 282 2.90 -13.36 27.74
CA ASN A 282 2.00 -14.11 28.62
C ASN A 282 0.76 -13.35 29.10
N CYS A 283 0.50 -12.13 28.61
CA CYS A 283 -0.65 -11.34 29.07
C CYS A 283 -1.99 -11.85 28.51
N MET A 284 -1.96 -12.54 27.36
CA MET A 284 -3.16 -12.96 26.65
C MET A 284 -3.19 -14.47 26.34
N PRO A 285 -3.37 -15.33 27.36
CA PRO A 285 -3.54 -16.76 27.16
C PRO A 285 -4.81 -17.06 26.33
N MET A 286 -4.72 -18.00 25.40
CA MET A 286 -5.82 -18.42 24.53
C MET A 286 -6.59 -19.60 25.15
N THR A 287 -7.80 -19.85 24.65
CA THR A 287 -8.64 -20.98 25.07
C THR A 287 -8.46 -22.15 24.11
N GLN A 288 -8.19 -23.34 24.65
CA GLN A 288 -7.98 -24.56 23.85
C GLN A 288 -9.29 -25.32 23.61
N ASN A 289 -9.51 -25.77 22.38
CA ASN A 289 -10.53 -26.72 21.98
C ASN A 289 -9.96 -27.73 20.96
N GLY A 290 -9.50 -28.89 21.46
CA GLY A 290 -8.71 -29.82 20.66
C GLY A 290 -7.35 -29.21 20.31
N ASP A 291 -7.00 -29.25 19.02
CA ASP A 291 -5.76 -28.65 18.50
C ASP A 291 -5.92 -27.17 18.13
N ILE A 292 -7.13 -26.61 18.26
CA ILE A 292 -7.39 -25.20 17.96
C ILE A 292 -7.33 -24.39 19.25
N TRP A 293 -6.52 -23.33 19.24
CA TRP A 293 -6.49 -22.31 20.28
C TRP A 293 -7.14 -21.05 19.74
N SER A 294 -8.05 -20.44 20.49
CA SER A 294 -8.76 -19.23 20.07
C SER A 294 -8.90 -18.19 21.17
N ARG A 295 -9.04 -16.92 20.76
CA ARG A 295 -9.37 -15.80 21.64
C ARG A 295 -10.05 -14.68 20.85
N THR A 296 -11.09 -14.09 21.43
CA THR A 296 -11.73 -12.89 20.91
C THR A 296 -11.35 -11.70 21.78
N ILE A 297 -10.98 -10.59 21.15
CA ILE A 297 -10.69 -9.30 21.80
C ILE A 297 -11.41 -8.19 21.02
N ASN A 298 -11.72 -7.08 21.67
CA ASN A 298 -12.25 -5.91 20.95
C ASN A 298 -11.08 -5.00 20.58
N LEU A 299 -11.04 -4.57 19.32
CA LEU A 299 -10.03 -3.67 18.78
C LEU A 299 -10.71 -2.48 18.12
N GLU A 300 -10.06 -1.34 18.20
CA GLU A 300 -10.48 -0.14 17.48
C GLU A 300 -10.10 -0.24 16.00
N PRO A 301 -10.66 0.57 15.09
CA PRO A 301 -10.21 0.66 13.72
C PRO A 301 -8.70 0.91 13.68
N GLY A 302 -8.00 0.06 12.95
CA GLY A 302 -6.56 -0.07 13.12
C GLY A 302 -5.93 -1.15 12.25
N THR A 303 -4.69 -0.94 11.88
CA THR A 303 -3.77 -1.91 11.32
C THR A 303 -3.02 -2.57 12.46
N TYR A 304 -3.09 -3.90 12.52
CA TYR A 304 -2.54 -4.68 13.62
C TYR A 304 -1.68 -5.82 13.08
N GLU A 305 -0.53 -6.01 13.72
CA GLU A 305 0.31 -7.18 13.58
C GLU A 305 0.14 -8.10 14.79
N PHE A 306 0.27 -9.41 14.57
CA PHE A 306 0.17 -10.40 15.63
C PHE A 306 0.93 -11.70 15.31
N LEU A 307 1.18 -12.48 16.35
CA LEU A 307 1.67 -13.85 16.31
C LEU A 307 1.17 -14.65 17.52
N PHE A 308 1.46 -15.94 17.51
CA PHE A 308 1.24 -16.84 18.65
C PHE A 308 2.55 -17.19 19.33
N ALA A 309 2.53 -17.38 20.65
CA ALA A 309 3.72 -17.81 21.38
C ALA A 309 3.38 -18.87 22.42
N LYS A 310 4.20 -19.93 22.49
CA LYS A 310 4.11 -20.99 23.49
C LYS A 310 4.94 -20.58 24.71
N ASN A 311 4.33 -20.63 25.90
CA ASN A 311 4.97 -20.39 27.19
C ASN A 311 5.94 -19.18 27.18
N LEU A 312 5.40 -17.95 27.25
CA LEU A 312 6.16 -16.72 26.96
C LEU A 312 6.66 -16.68 25.51
N TRP A 313 7.91 -17.09 25.28
CA TRP A 313 8.63 -16.97 24.01
C TRP A 313 9.48 -18.21 23.74
N GLU A 314 9.15 -19.36 24.36
CA GLU A 314 9.89 -20.62 24.14
C GLU A 314 9.83 -21.06 22.67
N GLU A 315 8.70 -20.83 22.03
CA GLU A 315 8.49 -21.09 20.60
C GLU A 315 7.47 -20.10 20.05
N THR A 316 7.72 -19.56 18.86
CA THR A 316 6.82 -18.63 18.16
C THR A 316 6.09 -19.33 17.02
N GLY A 317 4.85 -18.93 16.81
CA GLY A 317 3.98 -19.34 15.72
C GLY A 317 3.59 -18.13 14.89
N GLY A 318 4.57 -17.36 14.40
CA GLY A 318 4.37 -16.22 13.51
C GLY A 318 4.30 -16.62 12.04
N ALA A 319 4.12 -15.65 11.14
CA ALA A 319 4.22 -15.91 9.71
C ALA A 319 5.67 -16.32 9.34
N PRO A 320 5.87 -17.20 8.34
CA PRO A 320 7.21 -17.38 7.78
C PRO A 320 7.73 -16.07 7.20
N LEU A 321 9.00 -15.73 7.47
CA LEU A 321 9.61 -14.48 6.99
C LEU A 321 9.53 -14.33 5.46
N SER A 322 9.16 -13.13 5.02
CA SER A 322 8.99 -12.74 3.62
C SER A 322 8.00 -13.62 2.84
N SER A 323 7.07 -14.28 3.54
CA SER A 323 6.03 -15.10 2.92
C SER A 323 4.79 -14.28 2.60
N SER A 324 3.81 -14.90 1.92
CA SER A 324 2.56 -14.23 1.52
C SER A 324 1.66 -13.82 2.69
N CYS A 325 1.89 -14.33 3.90
CA CYS A 325 1.15 -13.97 5.10
C CYS A 325 1.99 -13.18 6.10
N ASP A 326 3.24 -12.85 5.72
CA ASP A 326 4.06 -11.90 6.45
C ASP A 326 3.56 -10.49 6.12
N PHE A 327 3.09 -9.77 7.13
CA PHE A 327 2.38 -8.52 6.92
C PHE A 327 3.30 -7.41 6.40
N VAL A 328 4.55 -7.40 6.88
CA VAL A 328 5.60 -6.48 6.43
C VAL A 328 6.78 -7.32 5.95
N PRO A 329 6.73 -7.89 4.73
CA PRO A 329 7.70 -8.88 4.27
C PRO A 329 9.15 -8.34 4.14
N CYS A 330 9.32 -7.03 4.26
CA CYS A 330 10.58 -6.29 4.16
C CYS A 330 11.25 -6.01 5.50
N ASP A 331 10.63 -6.40 6.62
CA ASP A 331 11.25 -6.27 7.93
C ASP A 331 11.87 -7.60 8.42
N GLU A 332 12.31 -7.63 9.68
CA GLU A 332 12.93 -8.79 10.29
C GLU A 332 11.93 -9.65 11.12
N TYR A 333 10.64 -9.32 11.08
CA TYR A 333 9.60 -9.84 11.97
C TYR A 333 8.51 -10.59 11.21
N GLY A 334 8.53 -11.92 11.30
CA GLY A 334 7.51 -12.78 10.69
C GLY A 334 6.16 -12.70 11.43
N ASN A 335 5.41 -11.63 11.19
CA ASN A 335 4.15 -11.33 11.85
C ASN A 335 2.99 -11.50 10.85
N TYR A 336 1.89 -12.09 11.32
CA TYR A 336 0.64 -11.94 10.58
C TYR A 336 0.11 -10.52 10.79
N GLY A 337 -0.77 -10.05 9.91
CA GLY A 337 -1.43 -8.78 10.11
C GLY A 337 -2.77 -8.67 9.43
N PHE A 338 -3.54 -7.67 9.84
CA PHE A 338 -4.90 -7.43 9.39
C PHE A 338 -5.30 -5.98 9.68
N ILE A 339 -6.38 -5.55 9.04
CA ILE A 339 -6.96 -4.22 9.23
C ILE A 339 -8.36 -4.36 9.80
N VAL A 340 -8.63 -3.61 10.86
CA VAL A 340 -9.96 -3.40 11.42
C VAL A 340 -10.53 -2.13 10.79
N VAL A 341 -11.57 -2.28 9.97
CA VAL A 341 -12.22 -1.15 9.28
C VAL A 341 -13.36 -0.63 10.14
N ALA A 342 -13.47 0.70 10.27
CA ALA A 342 -14.59 1.34 10.95
C ALA A 342 -15.94 0.95 10.30
N GLY A 343 -16.94 0.66 11.14
CA GLY A 343 -18.28 0.21 10.78
C GLY A 343 -18.37 -1.27 10.46
N SER A 344 -17.29 -2.04 10.59
CA SER A 344 -17.29 -3.45 10.19
C SER A 344 -18.00 -4.36 11.18
N ASN A 345 -18.54 -5.48 10.68
CA ASN A 345 -19.05 -6.55 11.52
C ASN A 345 -17.90 -7.24 12.27
N PRO A 346 -18.19 -8.00 13.37
CA PRO A 346 -17.18 -8.80 14.04
C PRO A 346 -16.31 -9.61 13.08
N ILE A 347 -14.99 -9.54 13.26
CA ILE A 347 -14.00 -10.14 12.36
C ILE A 347 -13.59 -11.50 12.93
N THR A 348 -13.51 -12.51 12.06
CA THR A 348 -12.88 -13.81 12.37
C THR A 348 -11.73 -14.02 11.41
N LEU A 349 -10.51 -14.05 11.94
CA LEU A 349 -9.31 -14.28 11.13
C LEU A 349 -9.17 -15.75 10.75
N GLU A 350 -8.40 -16.03 9.71
CA GLU A 350 -8.07 -17.40 9.31
C GLU A 350 -7.33 -18.16 10.43
N THR A 351 -7.40 -19.49 10.39
CA THR A 351 -6.81 -20.38 11.41
C THR A 351 -5.55 -21.08 10.86
N PRO A 352 -4.39 -20.39 10.79
CA PRO A 352 -3.17 -20.99 10.26
C PRO A 352 -2.72 -22.19 11.10
N CYS A 353 -2.04 -23.14 10.46
CA CYS A 353 -1.20 -24.10 11.17
C CYS A 353 -0.03 -23.35 11.81
N TRP A 354 0.43 -23.83 12.95
CA TRP A 354 1.54 -23.19 13.68
C TRP A 354 2.73 -22.85 12.78
N ALA A 355 3.10 -21.57 12.77
CA ALA A 355 4.20 -21.01 11.98
C ALA A 355 4.05 -21.16 10.43
N THR A 356 2.84 -21.03 9.89
CA THR A 356 2.59 -21.18 8.44
C THR A 356 1.49 -20.23 7.94
N CYS A 357 1.39 -20.05 6.62
CA CYS A 357 0.28 -19.30 6.01
C CYS A 357 -0.98 -20.14 5.73
N THR A 358 -1.00 -21.43 6.09
CA THR A 358 -2.03 -22.36 5.65
C THR A 358 -2.54 -23.21 6.80
N ASN A 359 -3.78 -23.70 6.70
CA ASN A 359 -4.31 -24.65 7.69
C ASN A 359 -3.52 -25.97 7.66
N CYS A 360 -3.48 -26.72 8.77
CA CYS A 360 -2.70 -27.97 8.87
C CYS A 360 -3.13 -29.08 7.90
N ASN A 361 -4.29 -28.93 7.24
CA ASN A 361 -4.90 -29.95 6.37
C ASN A 361 -4.66 -29.75 4.87
N ILE A 362 -3.81 -28.81 4.45
CA ILE A 362 -3.42 -28.72 3.03
C ILE A 362 -2.22 -29.65 2.78
N ILE A 363 -2.54 -30.91 2.51
CA ILE A 363 -1.69 -31.73 1.64
C ILE A 363 -1.80 -31.07 0.27
N SER A 364 -0.67 -30.60 -0.27
CA SER A 364 -0.46 -30.08 -1.63
C SER A 364 -1.66 -30.29 -2.58
N GLY A 365 -2.32 -29.21 -3.00
CA GLY A 365 -3.39 -29.28 -3.99
C GLY A 365 -2.89 -29.94 -5.27
N THR A 366 -3.21 -31.22 -5.44
CA THR A 366 -3.52 -31.76 -6.75
C THR A 366 -5.02 -31.60 -6.86
N GLU A 367 -5.48 -30.59 -7.61
CA GLU A 367 -6.85 -30.61 -8.09
C GLU A 367 -6.99 -31.90 -8.92
N GLU A 368 -7.72 -32.88 -8.40
CA GLU A 368 -8.24 -33.97 -9.22
C GLU A 368 -9.24 -33.34 -10.20
N PHE A 369 -8.74 -32.88 -11.34
CA PHE A 369 -9.59 -32.65 -12.50
C PHE A 369 -10.30 -33.96 -12.82
N GLU A 370 -11.62 -33.90 -12.95
CA GLU A 370 -12.46 -35.02 -13.32
C GLU A 370 -11.82 -35.80 -14.48
N ASN A 371 -11.66 -37.10 -14.28
CA ASN A 371 -10.99 -38.00 -15.21
C ASN A 371 -11.82 -38.12 -16.51
N ASN A 372 -11.64 -37.19 -17.44
CA ASN A 372 -12.28 -37.25 -18.74
C ASN A 372 -11.55 -38.29 -19.60
N SER A 373 -12.17 -39.46 -19.76
CA SER A 373 -11.58 -40.63 -20.45
C SER A 373 -11.43 -40.47 -21.97
N ASN A 374 -11.74 -39.28 -22.52
CA ASN A 374 -11.74 -38.99 -23.96
C ASN A 374 -10.80 -37.83 -24.38
N LYS A 375 -9.81 -37.46 -23.58
CA LYS A 375 -8.87 -36.39 -23.94
C LYS A 375 -7.88 -36.77 -25.05
N GLN A 376 -7.60 -35.85 -25.97
CA GLN A 376 -6.64 -36.03 -27.07
C GLN A 376 -5.32 -35.32 -26.78
N VAL A 377 -4.19 -35.96 -27.08
CA VAL A 377 -2.86 -35.37 -26.90
C VAL A 377 -2.63 -34.31 -27.98
N LEU A 378 -2.38 -33.07 -27.58
CA LEU A 378 -1.96 -31.98 -28.46
C LEU A 378 -0.45 -31.99 -28.68
N LYS A 379 0.31 -32.03 -27.58
CA LYS A 379 1.78 -31.89 -27.60
C LYS A 379 2.43 -32.71 -26.48
N ILE A 380 3.69 -33.06 -26.69
CA ILE A 380 4.51 -33.80 -25.73
C ILE A 380 5.83 -33.08 -25.55
N TYR A 381 6.18 -32.81 -24.29
CA TYR A 381 7.41 -32.12 -23.93
C TYR A 381 8.30 -32.98 -23.04
N ASP A 382 9.62 -32.84 -23.20
CA ASP A 382 10.58 -33.39 -22.25
C ASP A 382 10.76 -32.48 -21.02
N LEU A 383 11.55 -32.93 -20.03
CA LEU A 383 11.90 -32.15 -18.84
C LEU A 383 12.56 -30.79 -19.11
N LEU A 384 13.06 -30.57 -20.33
CA LEU A 384 13.70 -29.31 -20.73
C LEU A 384 12.76 -28.43 -21.57
N GLY A 385 11.47 -28.78 -21.67
CA GLY A 385 10.46 -27.99 -22.40
C GLY A 385 10.56 -28.11 -23.93
N ARG A 386 11.27 -29.12 -24.44
CA ARG A 386 11.39 -29.35 -25.90
C ARG A 386 10.28 -30.27 -26.37
N GLU A 387 9.65 -29.93 -27.49
CA GLU A 387 8.63 -30.77 -28.11
C GLU A 387 9.29 -32.05 -28.68
N VAL A 388 8.82 -33.22 -28.25
CA VAL A 388 9.44 -34.53 -28.56
C VAL A 388 8.40 -35.59 -28.90
N LEU A 389 8.84 -36.68 -29.54
CA LEU A 389 8.04 -37.91 -29.64
C LEU A 389 8.20 -38.75 -28.36
N PRO A 390 7.24 -39.65 -28.03
CA PRO A 390 7.36 -40.52 -26.87
C PRO A 390 8.61 -41.39 -26.92
N VAL A 391 9.49 -41.27 -25.90
CA VAL A 391 10.67 -42.11 -25.72
C VAL A 391 10.54 -42.87 -24.40
N ALA A 392 10.76 -44.18 -24.45
CA ALA A 392 10.75 -45.02 -23.26
C ALA A 392 11.89 -44.69 -22.30
N GLY A 393 11.63 -44.82 -21.00
CA GLY A 393 12.57 -44.52 -19.92
C GLY A 393 12.73 -43.04 -19.60
N GLN A 394 11.98 -42.14 -20.25
CA GLN A 394 12.01 -40.70 -19.98
C GLN A 394 10.72 -40.22 -19.34
N VAL A 395 10.84 -39.21 -18.48
CA VAL A 395 9.69 -38.45 -17.96
C VAL A 395 9.26 -37.45 -19.03
N LEU A 396 7.99 -37.53 -19.44
CA LEU A 396 7.40 -36.70 -20.47
C LEU A 396 6.13 -36.03 -19.95
N PHE A 397 5.86 -34.82 -20.43
CA PHE A 397 4.65 -34.05 -20.14
C PHE A 397 3.74 -34.04 -21.36
N PHE A 398 2.52 -34.53 -21.19
CA PHE A 398 1.50 -34.62 -22.23
C PHE A 398 0.49 -33.50 -22.02
N LEU A 399 0.41 -32.58 -22.97
CA LEU A 399 -0.61 -31.53 -22.99
C LEU A 399 -1.81 -32.02 -23.80
N TYR A 400 -3.00 -31.92 -23.22
CA TYR A 400 -4.25 -32.37 -23.83
C TYR A 400 -5.11 -31.22 -24.34
N ASP A 401 -6.08 -31.55 -25.19
CA ASP A 401 -7.04 -30.61 -25.79
C ASP A 401 -8.01 -29.98 -24.79
N ASP A 402 -8.22 -30.63 -23.65
CA ASP A 402 -8.96 -30.09 -22.50
C ASP A 402 -8.15 -29.15 -21.60
N GLY A 403 -6.89 -28.87 -21.97
CA GLY A 403 -5.98 -28.03 -21.20
C GLY A 403 -5.26 -28.75 -20.07
N THR A 404 -5.54 -30.03 -19.81
CA THR A 404 -4.84 -30.81 -18.78
C THR A 404 -3.42 -31.17 -19.20
N VAL A 405 -2.54 -31.36 -18.21
CA VAL A 405 -1.17 -31.86 -18.41
C VAL A 405 -0.96 -33.13 -17.60
N GLU A 406 -0.46 -34.19 -18.23
CA GLU A 406 -0.06 -35.42 -17.52
C GLU A 406 1.44 -35.69 -17.62
N LYS A 407 2.05 -36.05 -16.50
CA LYS A 407 3.41 -36.56 -16.43
C LYS A 407 3.40 -38.09 -16.58
N LYS A 408 4.06 -38.63 -17.61
CA LYS A 408 4.15 -40.08 -17.88
C LYS A 408 5.58 -40.55 -18.05
N VAL A 409 5.82 -41.83 -17.73
CA VAL A 409 7.04 -42.57 -18.05
C VAL A 409 6.61 -43.88 -18.72
N PHE A 410 7.10 -44.13 -19.94
CA PHE A 410 6.91 -45.43 -20.59
C PHE A 410 8.06 -46.35 -20.23
N LEU A 411 7.75 -47.50 -19.68
CA LEU A 411 8.75 -48.56 -19.50
C LEU A 411 8.70 -49.45 -20.74
N ASN A 412 9.86 -49.79 -21.32
CA ASN A 412 9.92 -50.85 -22.31
C ASN A 412 9.55 -52.15 -21.60
N ASN A 413 8.48 -52.82 -22.07
CA ASN A 413 8.20 -54.21 -21.71
C ASN A 413 9.19 -55.14 -22.40
#